data_AF-A0A7C1T0F9-F1
#
_entry.id   AF-A0A7C1T0F9-F1
#
_cell.length_a   1.000
_cell.length_b   1.000
_cell.length_c   1.000
_cell.angle_alpha   90.00
_cell.angle_beta   90.00
_cell.angle_gamma   90.00
#
_symmetry.space_group_name_H-M   'P 1'
#
loop_
_entity.id
_entity.type
_entity.pdbx_description
1 polymer ?
#
loop_
_entity_poly.entity_id
_entity_poly.type
_entity_poly.pdbx_seq_one_letter_code
_entity_poly.pdbx_strand_id
1 'polypeptide(L)'
;NAIEVLDAVDFLKGQKSGTRLEEVTLSLGAEMLVNAGVESDQAAALARCTQVLASGQAAEIFGRMVSELGGPKDFMEKAEGYLPRAKVEMAVLADEDGYLGECDTRGLGLAVVSLGGGRQRPSDKIDHGVGISGFKPLGTKIEKGEPIAFVQANDEAAATQAALNVAKCYRISETKPAATPVIGLRIAAE
;
A
#
# COMPACT_ATOMS: atom_id res chain seq x y z
N ASN A 1 4.17 8.55 -3.75
CA ASN A 1 5.33 7.77 -3.19
C ASN A 1 5.44 7.90 -1.68
N ALA A 2 5.40 9.11 -1.13
CA ALA A 2 5.52 9.36 0.31
C ALA A 2 4.47 8.60 1.14
N ILE A 3 3.23 8.51 0.62
CA ILE A 3 2.14 7.73 1.22
C ILE A 3 2.54 6.26 1.46
N GLU A 4 3.22 5.62 0.50
CA GLU A 4 3.64 4.22 0.63
C GLU A 4 4.80 4.06 1.63
N VAL A 5 5.67 5.05 1.74
CA VAL A 5 6.71 5.07 2.78
C VAL A 5 6.07 5.18 4.17
N LEU A 6 5.04 6.01 4.31
CA LEU A 6 4.27 6.09 5.54
C LEU A 6 3.53 4.78 5.84
N ASP A 7 2.93 4.15 4.83
CA ASP A 7 2.27 2.84 4.95
C ASP A 7 3.26 1.74 5.41
N ALA A 8 4.51 1.78 4.93
CA ALA A 8 5.57 0.89 5.39
C ALA A 8 5.99 1.18 6.85
N VAL A 9 6.03 2.44 7.28
CA VAL A 9 6.26 2.80 8.69
C VAL A 9 5.13 2.27 9.57
N ASP A 10 3.88 2.48 9.18
CA ASP A 10 2.70 1.97 9.89
C ASP A 10 2.73 0.43 9.96
N PHE A 11 3.10 -0.22 8.84
CA PHE A 11 3.28 -1.66 8.76
C PHE A 11 4.28 -2.16 9.80
N LEU A 12 5.48 -1.57 9.83
CA LEU A 12 6.56 -1.93 10.75
C LEU A 12 6.21 -1.63 12.22
N LYS A 13 5.28 -0.70 12.47
CA LYS A 13 4.71 -0.42 13.79
C LYS A 13 3.56 -1.37 14.17
N GLY A 14 3.25 -2.37 13.34
CA GLY A 14 2.18 -3.34 13.59
C GLY A 14 0.77 -2.83 13.32
N GLN A 15 0.61 -1.68 12.64
CA GLN A 15 -0.70 -1.04 12.42
C GLN A 15 -1.43 -1.57 11.17
N LYS A 16 -0.87 -2.57 10.50
CA LYS A 16 -1.43 -3.18 9.28
C LYS A 16 -1.72 -4.68 9.45
N SER A 17 -1.93 -5.12 10.69
CA SER A 17 -2.22 -6.53 10.96
C SER A 17 -3.54 -6.98 10.34
N GLY A 18 -3.58 -8.21 9.82
CA GLY A 18 -4.73 -8.79 9.14
C GLY A 18 -4.96 -8.27 7.72
N THR A 19 -4.01 -7.53 7.15
CA THR A 19 -4.10 -7.01 5.78
C THR A 19 -3.44 -7.94 4.77
N ARG A 20 -3.83 -7.81 3.49
CA ARG A 20 -3.18 -8.53 2.38
C ARG A 20 -1.69 -8.19 2.27
N LEU A 21 -1.30 -6.96 2.63
CA LEU A 21 0.10 -6.52 2.65
C LEU A 21 0.92 -7.34 3.65
N GLU A 22 0.37 -7.59 4.84
CA GLU A 22 1.01 -8.42 5.86
C GLU A 22 1.18 -9.86 5.39
N GLU A 23 0.13 -10.47 4.84
CA GLU A 23 0.20 -11.84 4.36
C GLU A 23 1.28 -12.02 3.27
N VAL A 24 1.35 -11.12 2.28
CA VAL A 24 2.41 -11.17 1.24
C VAL A 24 3.78 -10.97 1.86
N THR A 25 3.95 -9.94 2.69
CA THR A 25 5.25 -9.54 3.22
C THR A 25 5.84 -10.62 4.13
N LEU A 26 5.03 -11.17 5.03
CA LEU A 26 5.47 -12.24 5.92
C LEU A 26 5.71 -13.56 5.18
N SER A 27 4.90 -13.89 4.17
CA SER A 27 5.13 -15.08 3.34
C SER A 27 6.46 -14.99 2.58
N LEU A 28 6.76 -13.84 1.96
CA LEU A 28 8.03 -13.62 1.28
C LEU A 28 9.22 -13.64 2.25
N GLY A 29 9.06 -13.01 3.42
CA GLY A 29 10.08 -13.04 4.48
C GLY A 29 10.37 -14.46 4.97
N ALA A 30 9.34 -15.29 5.13
CA ALA A 30 9.49 -16.68 5.53
C ALA A 30 10.28 -17.50 4.50
N GLU A 31 9.99 -17.34 3.20
CA GLU A 31 10.78 -17.98 2.13
C GLU A 31 12.26 -17.56 2.16
N MET A 32 12.54 -16.28 2.42
CA MET A 32 13.92 -15.80 2.52
C MET A 32 14.67 -16.46 3.67
N LEU A 33 14.03 -16.63 4.83
CA LEU A 33 14.67 -17.28 6.00
C LEU A 33 14.96 -18.76 5.75
N VAL A 34 14.02 -19.49 5.15
CA VAL A 34 14.21 -20.91 4.81
C VAL A 34 15.30 -21.06 3.75
N ASN A 35 15.25 -20.29 2.67
CA ASN A 35 16.24 -20.38 1.59
C ASN A 35 17.65 -19.99 2.03
N ALA A 36 17.77 -19.10 3.01
CA ALA A 36 19.05 -18.73 3.61
C ALA A 36 19.57 -19.75 4.65
N GLY A 37 18.80 -20.81 4.95
CA GLY A 37 19.14 -21.78 5.99
C GLY A 37 19.07 -21.22 7.42
N VAL A 38 18.36 -20.11 7.61
CA VAL A 38 18.20 -19.44 8.90
C VAL A 38 17.12 -20.11 9.75
N GLU A 39 16.11 -20.68 9.10
CA GLU A 39 15.01 -21.43 9.73
C GLU A 39 14.78 -22.77 9.03
N SER A 40 14.26 -23.75 9.77
CA SER A 40 14.11 -25.13 9.29
C SER A 40 12.99 -25.30 8.27
N ASP A 41 11.93 -24.52 8.41
CA ASP A 41 10.71 -24.66 7.63
C ASP A 41 9.88 -23.37 7.65
N GLN A 42 8.82 -23.36 6.84
CA GLN A 42 7.93 -22.21 6.67
C GLN A 42 7.21 -21.81 7.95
N ALA A 43 6.85 -22.76 8.81
CA ALA A 43 6.10 -22.46 10.03
C ALA A 43 7.00 -21.76 11.05
N ALA A 44 8.23 -22.26 11.24
CA ALA A 44 9.24 -21.61 12.08
C ALA A 44 9.61 -20.22 11.55
N ALA A 45 9.81 -20.11 10.24
CA ALA A 45 10.13 -18.84 9.58
C ALA A 45 9.03 -17.79 9.72
N LEU A 46 7.77 -18.18 9.49
CA LEU A 46 6.62 -17.27 9.63
C LEU A 46 6.41 -16.83 11.09
N ALA A 47 6.59 -17.74 12.05
CA ALA A 47 6.51 -17.42 13.47
C ALA A 47 7.59 -16.39 13.85
N ARG A 48 8.82 -16.56 13.37
CA ARG A 48 9.90 -15.60 13.58
C ARG A 48 9.63 -14.25 12.95
N CYS A 49 9.18 -14.19 11.69
CA CYS A 49 8.82 -12.92 11.05
C CYS A 49 7.75 -12.17 11.85
N THR A 50 6.70 -12.88 12.28
CA THR A 50 5.63 -12.33 13.12
C THR A 50 6.17 -11.79 14.45
N GLN A 51 7.04 -12.54 15.12
CA GLN A 51 7.64 -12.13 16.40
C GLN A 51 8.50 -10.86 16.27
N VAL A 52 9.34 -10.78 15.23
CA VAL A 52 10.23 -9.63 14.98
C VAL A 52 9.43 -8.38 14.62
N LEU A 53 8.31 -8.53 13.91
CA LEU A 53 7.38 -7.44 13.65
C LEU A 53 6.70 -6.97 14.94
N ALA A 54 6.09 -7.89 15.69
CA ALA A 54 5.34 -7.58 16.91
C ALA A 54 6.19 -6.98 18.04
N SER A 55 7.48 -7.36 18.11
CA SER A 55 8.42 -6.82 19.11
C SER A 55 8.96 -5.43 18.78
N GLY A 56 8.72 -4.91 17.56
CA GLY A 56 9.27 -3.64 17.08
C GLY A 56 10.73 -3.71 16.62
N GLN A 57 11.36 -4.89 16.66
CA GLN A 57 12.73 -5.07 16.17
C GLN A 57 12.86 -4.74 14.68
N ALA A 58 11.86 -5.09 13.87
CA ALA A 58 11.84 -4.72 12.44
C ALA A 58 11.85 -3.19 12.24
N ALA A 59 11.06 -2.45 13.04
CA ALA A 59 11.01 -1.00 13.02
C ALA A 59 12.34 -0.37 13.44
N GLU A 60 13.01 -0.91 14.46
CA GLU A 60 14.32 -0.44 14.92
C GLU A 60 15.37 -0.57 13.80
N ILE A 61 15.44 -1.73 13.15
CA ILE A 61 16.38 -1.98 12.05
C ILE A 61 16.10 -1.04 10.88
N PHE A 62 14.84 -0.82 10.51
CA PHE A 62 14.49 0.12 9.46
C PHE A 62 14.90 1.57 9.82
N GLY A 63 14.64 2.02 11.05
CA GLY A 63 15.05 3.35 11.51
C GLY A 63 16.57 3.54 11.48
N ARG A 64 17.32 2.52 11.90
CA ARG A 64 18.79 2.51 11.79
C ARG A 64 19.24 2.58 10.34
N MET A 65 18.66 1.78 9.45
CA MET A 65 18.96 1.81 8.02
C MET A 65 18.72 3.20 7.42
N VAL A 66 17.57 3.84 7.72
CA VAL A 66 17.26 5.20 7.26
C VAL A 66 18.33 6.18 7.74
N SER A 67 18.70 6.15 9.02
CA SER A 67 19.72 7.05 9.57
C SER A 67 21.11 6.79 8.96
N GLU A 68 21.51 5.54 8.76
CA GLU A 68 22.81 5.17 8.19
C GLU A 68 22.93 5.60 6.72
N LEU A 69 21.81 5.65 6.00
CA LEU A 69 21.73 6.16 4.63
C LEU A 69 21.53 7.70 4.54
N GLY A 70 21.68 8.42 5.65
CA GLY A 70 21.64 9.88 5.70
C GLY A 70 20.25 10.50 5.93
N GLY A 71 19.25 9.68 6.25
CA GLY A 71 17.93 10.14 6.67
C GLY A 71 17.88 10.57 8.15
N PRO A 72 16.72 11.05 8.62
CA PRO A 72 16.54 11.49 10.01
C PRO A 72 16.64 10.34 11.01
N LYS A 73 17.24 10.61 12.17
CA LYS A 73 17.38 9.62 13.27
C LYS A 73 16.05 9.24 13.92
N ASP A 74 15.11 10.17 13.94
CA ASP A 74 13.77 10.02 14.51
C ASP A 74 12.71 9.82 13.41
N PHE A 75 13.11 9.23 12.26
CA PHE A 75 12.22 9.01 11.12
C PHE A 75 11.05 8.09 11.50
N MET A 76 11.28 7.05 12.29
CA MET A 76 10.20 6.14 12.70
C MET A 76 9.14 6.86 13.54
N GLU A 77 9.53 7.83 14.36
CA GLU A 77 8.62 8.58 15.22
C GLU A 77 7.94 9.73 14.47
N LYS A 78 8.64 10.37 13.52
CA LYS A 78 8.22 11.62 12.88
C LYS A 78 8.12 11.56 11.36
N ALA A 79 7.92 10.37 10.79
CA ALA A 79 7.84 10.16 9.34
C ALA A 79 6.93 11.18 8.64
N GLU A 80 5.74 11.45 9.20
CA GLU A 80 4.78 12.42 8.67
C GLU A 80 5.33 13.84 8.51
N GLY A 81 6.25 14.26 9.39
CA GLY A 81 6.87 15.59 9.33
C GLY A 81 7.99 15.69 8.29
N TYR A 82 8.57 14.56 7.88
CA TYR A 82 9.64 14.50 6.89
C TYR A 82 9.15 14.20 5.48
N LEU A 83 8.05 13.46 5.37
CA LEU A 83 7.51 13.01 4.10
C LEU A 83 6.69 14.15 3.45
N PRO A 84 6.93 14.46 2.15
CA PRO A 84 6.15 15.47 1.46
C PRO A 84 4.69 15.01 1.35
N ARG A 85 3.76 15.96 1.53
CA ARG A 85 2.33 15.73 1.39
C ARG A 85 1.73 16.75 0.42
N ALA A 86 0.90 16.28 -0.51
CA ALA A 86 0.19 17.17 -1.40
C ALA A 86 -0.86 18.03 -0.65
N LYS A 87 -1.26 19.13 -1.26
CA LYS A 87 -2.07 20.18 -0.60
C LYS A 87 -3.55 19.85 -0.48
N VAL A 88 -4.05 18.99 -1.36
CA VAL A 88 -5.47 18.64 -1.49
C VAL A 88 -5.62 17.14 -1.35
N GLU A 89 -6.61 16.72 -0.57
CA GLU A 89 -7.07 15.34 -0.49
C GLU A 89 -8.53 15.29 -0.96
N MET A 90 -8.81 14.47 -1.97
CA MET A 90 -10.12 14.35 -2.61
C MET A 90 -10.62 12.92 -2.49
N ALA A 91 -11.84 12.75 -2.00
CA ALA A 91 -12.47 11.43 -1.93
C ALA A 91 -12.81 10.91 -3.33
N VAL A 92 -12.50 9.64 -3.57
CA VAL A 92 -13.03 8.87 -4.70
C VAL A 92 -14.34 8.26 -4.22
N LEU A 93 -15.46 8.68 -4.80
CA LEU A 93 -16.78 8.25 -4.36
C LEU A 93 -17.30 7.09 -5.23
N ALA A 94 -18.00 6.14 -4.61
CA ALA A 94 -18.79 5.15 -5.33
C ALA A 94 -19.92 5.81 -6.13
N ASP A 95 -20.15 5.36 -7.36
CA ASP A 95 -21.18 5.89 -8.25
C ASP A 95 -22.55 5.20 -8.09
N GLU A 96 -22.56 4.00 -7.53
CA GLU A 96 -23.74 3.19 -7.21
C GLU A 96 -23.56 2.33 -5.94
N ASP A 97 -24.66 1.75 -5.46
CA ASP A 97 -24.66 0.82 -4.33
C ASP A 97 -24.17 -0.56 -4.77
N GLY A 98 -23.52 -1.32 -3.89
CA GLY A 98 -23.17 -2.71 -4.16
C GLY A 98 -21.95 -3.18 -3.40
N TYR A 99 -21.10 -3.96 -4.07
CA TYR A 99 -19.81 -4.41 -3.56
C TYR A 99 -18.69 -3.97 -4.50
N LEU A 100 -17.53 -3.62 -3.96
CA LEU A 100 -16.33 -3.45 -4.78
C LEU A 100 -15.95 -4.79 -5.42
N GLY A 101 -16.26 -4.96 -6.70
CA GLY A 101 -16.14 -6.22 -7.42
C GLY A 101 -14.75 -6.42 -8.01
N GLU A 102 -14.35 -5.50 -8.88
CA GLU A 102 -13.07 -5.55 -9.60
C GLU A 102 -12.33 -4.21 -9.52
N CYS A 103 -11.02 -4.26 -9.73
CA CYS A 103 -10.16 -3.09 -9.76
C CYS A 103 -9.11 -3.19 -10.88
N ASP A 104 -9.13 -2.25 -11.83
CA ASP A 104 -8.08 -2.05 -12.83
C ASP A 104 -6.85 -1.39 -12.16
N THR A 105 -6.00 -2.23 -11.59
CA THR A 105 -4.74 -1.80 -10.95
C THR A 105 -3.78 -1.11 -11.92
N ARG A 106 -3.84 -1.43 -13.22
CA ARG A 106 -3.04 -0.73 -14.24
C ARG A 106 -3.55 0.69 -14.44
N GLY A 107 -4.88 0.85 -14.54
CA GLY A 107 -5.54 2.16 -14.57
C GLY A 107 -5.18 3.04 -13.37
N LEU A 108 -5.18 2.45 -12.16
CA LEU A 108 -4.73 3.14 -10.94
C LEU A 108 -3.28 3.63 -11.04
N GLY A 109 -2.37 2.77 -11.49
CA GLY A 109 -0.97 3.15 -11.67
C GLY A 109 -0.80 4.31 -12.66
N LEU A 110 -1.53 4.29 -13.77
CA LEU A 110 -1.54 5.37 -14.76
C LEU A 110 -2.15 6.67 -14.20
N ALA A 111 -3.14 6.58 -13.31
CA ALA A 111 -3.68 7.76 -12.62
C ALA A 111 -2.61 8.42 -11.73
N VAL A 112 -1.83 7.64 -10.98
CA VAL A 112 -0.70 8.15 -10.18
C VAL A 112 0.38 8.78 -11.06
N VAL A 113 0.73 8.16 -12.19
CA VAL A 113 1.68 8.74 -13.16
C VAL A 113 1.15 10.08 -13.70
N SER A 114 -0.14 10.16 -14.00
CA SER A 114 -0.77 11.39 -14.51
C SER A 114 -0.80 12.51 -13.47
N LEU A 115 -0.85 12.17 -12.18
CA LEU A 115 -0.70 13.12 -11.06
C LEU A 115 0.74 13.61 -10.84
N GLY A 116 1.74 13.01 -11.50
CA GLY A 116 3.15 13.31 -11.32
C GLY A 116 3.87 12.41 -10.31
N GLY A 117 3.20 11.40 -9.75
CA GLY A 117 3.79 10.42 -8.83
C GLY A 117 4.68 9.36 -9.52
N GLY A 118 4.81 9.44 -10.84
CA GLY A 118 5.64 8.59 -11.66
C GLY A 118 6.16 9.34 -12.90
N ARG A 119 6.88 8.62 -13.76
CA ARG A 119 7.50 9.20 -14.96
C ARG A 119 6.77 8.76 -16.22
N GLN A 120 6.47 9.69 -17.12
CA GLN A 120 6.06 9.36 -18.49
C GLN A 120 7.29 9.24 -19.40
N ARG A 121 8.31 10.07 -19.15
CA ARG A 121 9.63 10.01 -19.77
C ARG A 121 10.70 9.89 -18.69
N PRO A 122 11.84 9.25 -18.96
CA PRO A 122 12.91 9.06 -17.96
C PRO A 122 13.39 10.35 -17.28
N SER A 123 13.31 11.50 -17.97
CA SER A 123 13.73 12.81 -17.45
C SER A 123 12.71 13.52 -16.57
N ASP A 124 11.47 13.03 -16.50
CA ASP A 124 10.42 13.71 -15.74
C ASP A 124 10.75 13.69 -14.24
N LYS A 125 10.51 14.83 -13.58
CA LYS A 125 10.59 14.93 -12.12
C LYS A 125 9.37 14.25 -11.51
N ILE A 126 9.59 13.54 -10.41
CA ILE A 126 8.52 12.92 -9.64
C ILE A 126 8.10 13.89 -8.54
N ASP A 127 6.80 14.08 -8.40
CA ASP A 127 6.23 14.63 -7.18
C ASP A 127 6.00 13.49 -6.18
N HIS A 128 6.75 13.51 -5.09
CA HIS A 128 6.66 12.44 -4.09
C HIS A 128 5.44 12.55 -3.18
N GLY A 129 4.83 13.73 -3.09
CA GLY A 129 3.71 14.02 -2.19
C GLY A 129 2.34 13.66 -2.75
N VAL A 130 2.23 13.43 -4.06
CA VAL A 130 0.98 12.96 -4.68
C VAL A 130 0.84 11.43 -4.59
N GLY A 131 -0.41 10.96 -4.70
CA GLY A 131 -0.71 9.54 -4.73
C GLY A 131 -2.17 9.23 -4.44
N ILE A 132 -2.46 7.96 -4.15
CA ILE A 132 -3.78 7.47 -3.80
C ILE A 132 -3.66 6.64 -2.51
N SER A 133 -4.59 6.80 -1.58
CA SER A 133 -4.59 6.14 -0.28
C SER A 133 -6.00 5.65 0.11
N GLY A 134 -6.09 4.99 1.26
CA GLY A 134 -7.39 4.65 1.88
C GLY A 134 -8.25 3.70 1.07
N PHE A 135 -7.63 2.83 0.27
CA PHE A 135 -8.33 1.86 -0.56
C PHE A 135 -9.21 0.93 0.28
N LYS A 136 -10.49 0.88 -0.05
CA LYS A 136 -11.35 -0.19 0.45
C LYS A 136 -11.03 -1.52 -0.23
N PRO A 137 -10.99 -2.64 0.51
CA PRO A 137 -10.77 -3.96 -0.08
C PRO A 137 -11.87 -4.35 -1.08
N LEU A 138 -11.53 -5.14 -2.09
CA LEU A 138 -12.54 -5.83 -2.90
C LEU A 138 -13.40 -6.73 -2.01
N GLY A 139 -14.68 -6.83 -2.33
CA GLY A 139 -15.69 -7.50 -1.52
C GLY A 139 -16.29 -6.66 -0.39
N THR A 140 -15.86 -5.40 -0.24
CA THR A 140 -16.46 -4.44 0.70
C THR A 140 -17.81 -3.98 0.15
N LYS A 141 -18.84 -4.03 1.00
CA LYS A 141 -20.16 -3.44 0.69
C LYS A 141 -20.07 -1.93 0.76
N ILE A 142 -20.66 -1.24 -0.21
CA ILE A 142 -20.60 0.21 -0.35
C ILE A 142 -21.96 0.78 -0.74
N GLU A 143 -22.17 2.04 -0.39
CA GLU A 143 -23.31 2.86 -0.83
C GLU A 143 -22.85 3.94 -1.81
N LYS A 144 -23.75 4.37 -2.69
CA LYS A 144 -23.51 5.48 -3.60
C LYS A 144 -23.10 6.73 -2.83
N GLY A 145 -22.02 7.36 -3.27
CA GLY A 145 -21.44 8.54 -2.63
C GLY A 145 -20.51 8.22 -1.46
N GLU A 146 -20.32 6.94 -1.12
CA GLU A 146 -19.38 6.55 -0.07
C GLU A 146 -17.92 6.60 -0.60
N PRO A 147 -16.95 7.11 0.17
CA PRO A 147 -15.54 7.08 -0.22
C PRO A 147 -14.99 5.64 -0.35
N ILE A 148 -14.30 5.35 -1.46
CA ILE A 148 -13.64 4.06 -1.73
C ILE A 148 -12.12 4.15 -1.79
N ALA A 149 -11.59 5.36 -1.95
CA ALA A 149 -10.17 5.73 -1.90
C ALA A 149 -10.05 7.25 -1.74
N PHE A 150 -8.84 7.75 -1.58
CA PHE A 150 -8.54 9.19 -1.51
C PHE A 150 -7.38 9.53 -2.43
N VAL A 151 -7.53 10.59 -3.22
CA VAL A 151 -6.48 11.15 -4.09
C VAL A 151 -5.80 12.30 -3.38
N GLN A 152 -4.46 12.30 -3.34
CA GLN A 152 -3.64 13.42 -2.89
C GLN A 152 -3.01 14.12 -4.09
N ALA A 153 -3.32 15.41 -4.27
CA ALA A 153 -2.86 16.25 -5.37
C ALA A 153 -2.55 17.69 -4.93
N ASN A 154 -1.86 18.46 -5.76
CA ASN A 154 -1.41 19.82 -5.40
C ASN A 154 -2.42 20.94 -5.66
N ASP A 155 -3.46 20.65 -6.44
CA ASP A 155 -4.54 21.57 -6.76
C ASP A 155 -5.87 20.81 -6.92
N GLU A 156 -6.97 21.53 -6.72
CA GLU A 156 -8.32 20.95 -6.70
C GLU A 156 -8.76 20.40 -8.07
N ALA A 157 -8.32 21.02 -9.17
CA ALA A 157 -8.72 20.59 -10.51
C ALA A 157 -8.07 19.24 -10.85
N ALA A 158 -6.78 19.08 -10.58
CA ALA A 158 -6.07 17.82 -10.71
C ALA A 158 -6.64 16.75 -9.78
N ALA A 159 -6.93 17.09 -8.52
CA ALA A 159 -7.53 16.18 -7.55
C ALA A 159 -8.89 15.65 -8.03
N THR A 160 -9.76 16.54 -8.50
CA THR A 160 -11.09 16.21 -9.02
C THR A 160 -10.99 15.30 -10.24
N GLN A 161 -10.16 15.65 -11.22
CA GLN A 161 -10.00 14.86 -12.44
C GLN A 161 -9.43 13.47 -12.14
N ALA A 162 -8.45 13.39 -11.24
CA ALA A 162 -7.88 12.12 -10.83
C ALA A 162 -8.88 11.27 -10.03
N ALA A 163 -9.68 11.86 -9.14
CA ALA A 163 -10.72 11.12 -8.42
C ALA A 163 -11.75 10.48 -9.37
N LEU A 164 -12.18 11.21 -10.41
CA LEU A 164 -13.05 10.67 -11.46
C LEU A 164 -12.38 9.54 -12.26
N ASN A 165 -11.09 9.65 -12.55
CA ASN A 165 -10.35 8.61 -13.26
C ASN A 165 -10.15 7.35 -12.41
N VAL A 166 -9.87 7.53 -11.11
CA VAL A 166 -9.72 6.44 -10.15
C VAL A 166 -11.05 5.72 -9.93
N ALA A 167 -12.17 6.45 -9.83
CA ALA A 167 -13.50 5.84 -9.72
C ALA A 167 -13.79 4.88 -10.88
N LYS A 168 -13.45 5.28 -12.12
CA LYS A 168 -13.59 4.43 -13.33
C LYS A 168 -12.71 3.18 -13.34
N CYS A 169 -11.72 3.09 -12.46
CA CYS A 169 -10.89 1.89 -12.32
C CYS A 169 -11.59 0.80 -11.49
N TYR A 170 -12.74 1.10 -10.86
CA TYR A 170 -13.50 0.13 -10.09
C TYR A 170 -14.75 -0.31 -10.84
N ARG A 171 -15.08 -1.60 -10.69
CA ARG A 171 -16.40 -2.13 -11.07
C ARG A 171 -17.15 -2.53 -9.81
N ILE A 172 -18.35 -2.00 -9.66
CA ILE A 172 -19.26 -2.36 -8.58
C ILE A 172 -20.09 -3.58 -9.03
N SER A 173 -20.28 -4.53 -8.12
CA SER A 173 -21.07 -5.74 -8.35
C SER A 173 -22.27 -5.80 -7.41
N GLU A 174 -23.39 -6.32 -7.90
CA GLU A 174 -24.62 -6.49 -7.09
C GLU A 174 -24.41 -7.50 -5.95
N THR A 175 -23.61 -8.55 -6.20
CA THR A 175 -23.30 -9.59 -5.22
C THR A 175 -21.84 -9.51 -4.77
N LYS A 176 -21.55 -10.00 -3.56
CA LYS A 176 -20.20 -10.02 -3.03
C LYS A 176 -19.32 -10.96 -3.88
N PRO A 177 -18.21 -10.48 -4.47
CA PRO A 177 -17.29 -11.34 -5.22
C PRO A 177 -16.68 -12.42 -4.31
N ALA A 178 -16.35 -13.57 -4.89
CA ALA A 178 -15.61 -14.61 -4.20
C ALA A 178 -14.21 -14.10 -3.82
N ALA A 179 -13.78 -14.39 -2.59
CA ALA A 179 -12.43 -14.05 -2.16
C ALA A 179 -11.40 -14.88 -2.94
N THR A 180 -10.34 -14.23 -3.40
CA THR A 180 -9.17 -14.89 -3.99
C THR A 180 -8.07 -14.98 -2.94
N PRO A 181 -7.26 -16.06 -2.96
CA PRO A 181 -6.14 -16.18 -2.04
C PRO A 181 -5.12 -15.06 -2.31
N VAL A 182 -4.52 -14.53 -1.25
CA VAL A 182 -3.47 -13.52 -1.38
C VAL A 182 -2.19 -14.16 -1.93
N ILE A 183 -1.85 -15.34 -1.43
CA ILE A 183 -0.78 -16.19 -1.98
C ILE A 183 -1.41 -17.24 -2.91
N GLY A 184 -1.23 -17.06 -4.22
CA GLY A 184 -1.83 -17.96 -5.21
C GLY A 184 -1.20 -19.35 -5.25
N LEU A 185 0.14 -19.41 -5.28
CA LEU A 185 0.90 -20.65 -5.37
C LEU A 185 2.32 -20.44 -4.85
N ARG A 186 2.85 -21.44 -4.14
CA ARG A 186 4.28 -21.56 -3.80
C ARG A 186 4.95 -22.52 -4.76
N ILE A 187 6.08 -22.12 -5.35
CA ILE A 187 6.89 -22.96 -6.25
C ILE A 187 8.29 -23.09 -5.63
N ALA A 188 8.70 -24.31 -5.28
CA ALA A 188 10.00 -24.61 -4.72
C ALA A 188 10.56 -25.91 -5.33
N ALA A 189 11.88 -26.05 -5.36
CA ALA A 189 12.51 -27.33 -5.67
C ALA A 189 12.25 -28.33 -4.52
N GLU A 190 12.09 -29.61 -4.88
CA GLU A 190 12.04 -30.72 -3.92
C GLU A 190 13.36 -30.87 -3.14
#